data_AF-A0A257NS13-F1
#
_entry.id   AF-A0A257NS13-F1
#
_cell.length_a   1.000
_cell.length_b   1.000
_cell.length_c   1.000
_cell.angle_alpha   90.00
_cell.angle_beta   90.00
_cell.angle_gamma   90.00
#
_symmetry.space_group_name_H-M   'P 1'
#
loop_
_entity.id
_entity.type
_entity.pdbx_description
1 polymer ?
#
loop_
_entity_poly.entity_id
_entity_poly.type
_entity_poly.pdbx_seq_one_letter_code
_entity_poly.pdbx_strand_id
1 'polypeptide(L)'
;LALGFLFLEIFAIEKASLLLDDRASGFSLVLSTMLIFSGLGSFLSVRFARAPGRAVAIAVVVIALWAAGMLLLEPEVLGLGGASYGLRAGLVVLALAPVSIVMGLPFPLGLEQERSKFFLAWAWGLNGAFSVVATPLANLLLRQEGLHAVLGGAILMYGIAALSFPAPRRIQVWLSFMKRSAVAE
;
A
#
# COMPACT_ATOMS: atom_id res chain seq x y z
N LEU A 1 3.46 -6.01 -4.04
CA LEU A 1 2.73 -4.72 -3.97
C LEU A 1 1.26 -4.88 -4.36
N ALA A 2 0.91 -5.20 -5.61
CA ALA A 2 -0.48 -5.36 -6.06
C ALA A 2 -1.33 -6.29 -5.16
N LEU A 3 -0.83 -7.50 -4.89
CA LEU A 3 -1.51 -8.48 -4.03
C LEU A 3 -1.77 -7.94 -2.62
N GLY A 4 -0.78 -7.29 -2.01
CA GLY A 4 -0.91 -6.72 -0.67
C GLY A 4 -1.86 -5.52 -0.62
N PHE A 5 -1.85 -4.68 -1.67
CA PHE A 5 -2.80 -3.57 -1.80
C PHE A 5 -4.24 -4.07 -1.84
N LEU A 6 -4.51 -5.06 -2.70
CA LEU A 6 -5.86 -5.60 -2.86
C LEU A 6 -6.32 -6.42 -1.65
N PHE A 7 -5.42 -7.08 -0.93
CA PHE A 7 -5.79 -7.74 0.33
C PHE A 7 -6.21 -6.71 1.40
N LEU A 8 -5.50 -5.59 1.52
CA LEU A 8 -5.90 -4.50 2.41
C LEU A 8 -7.21 -3.85 1.97
N GLU A 9 -7.41 -3.70 0.67
CA GLU A 9 -8.65 -3.19 0.10
C GLU A 9 -9.84 -4.11 0.42
N ILE A 10 -9.73 -5.42 0.17
CA ILE A 10 -10.77 -6.40 0.48
C ILE A 10 -11.05 -6.42 1.99
N PHE A 11 -10.00 -6.38 2.83
CA PHE A 11 -10.14 -6.27 4.28
C PHE A 11 -10.94 -5.02 4.68
N ALA A 12 -10.57 -3.87 4.11
CA ALA A 12 -11.23 -2.59 4.39
C ALA A 12 -12.68 -2.57 3.89
N ILE A 13 -12.98 -3.16 2.72
CA ILE A 13 -14.34 -3.28 2.19
C ILE A 13 -15.22 -4.07 3.16
N GLU A 14 -14.76 -5.21 3.68
CA GLU A 14 -15.55 -6.00 4.61
C GLU A 14 -15.83 -5.24 5.91
N LYS A 15 -14.82 -4.58 6.49
CA LYS A 15 -15.00 -3.77 7.70
C LYS A 15 -15.88 -2.54 7.48
N ALA A 16 -15.71 -1.84 6.37
CA ALA A 16 -16.52 -0.67 6.03
C ALA A 16 -17.97 -1.05 5.74
N SER A 17 -18.21 -2.18 5.06
CA SER A 17 -19.55 -2.70 4.79
C SER A 17 -20.29 -3.02 6.08
N LEU A 18 -19.60 -3.61 7.07
CA LEU A 18 -20.16 -3.87 8.40
C LEU A 18 -20.48 -2.57 9.17
N LEU A 19 -19.57 -1.58 9.13
CA LEU A 19 -19.78 -0.33 9.86
C LEU A 19 -20.89 0.53 9.22
N LEU A 20 -20.97 0.56 7.89
CA LEU A 20 -21.98 1.35 7.16
C LEU A 20 -23.33 0.63 7.05
N ASP A 21 -23.36 -0.68 7.30
CA ASP A 21 -24.53 -1.56 7.11
C ASP A 21 -25.00 -1.61 5.64
N ASP A 22 -24.07 -1.37 4.70
CA ASP A 22 -24.32 -1.45 3.27
C ASP A 22 -23.03 -1.79 2.50
N ARG A 23 -23.06 -2.87 1.73
CA ARG A 23 -21.91 -3.34 0.94
C ARG A 23 -21.59 -2.42 -0.23
N ALA A 24 -22.59 -1.83 -0.87
CA ALA A 24 -22.36 -0.97 -2.03
C ALA A 24 -21.67 0.34 -1.62
N SER A 25 -22.14 0.95 -0.53
CA SER A 25 -21.52 2.13 0.08
C SER A 25 -20.13 1.83 0.64
N GLY A 26 -19.96 0.71 1.36
CA GLY A 26 -18.65 0.27 1.85
C GLY A 26 -17.63 0.12 0.74
N PHE A 27 -17.98 -0.60 -0.33
CA PHE A 27 -17.13 -0.79 -1.50
C PHE A 27 -16.71 0.54 -2.16
N SER A 28 -17.70 1.38 -2.51
CA SER A 28 -17.44 2.64 -3.21
C SER A 28 -16.63 3.63 -2.38
N LEU A 29 -16.91 3.72 -1.07
CA LEU A 29 -16.19 4.61 -0.16
C LEU A 29 -14.74 4.18 0.02
N VAL A 30 -14.51 2.87 0.27
CA VAL A 30 -13.15 2.32 0.44
C VAL A 30 -12.34 2.52 -0.83
N LEU A 31 -12.87 2.14 -1.99
CA LEU A 31 -12.18 2.34 -3.26
C LEU A 31 -11.84 3.80 -3.52
N SER A 32 -12.81 4.69 -3.38
CA SER A 32 -12.60 6.12 -3.63
C SER A 32 -11.52 6.68 -2.69
N THR A 33 -11.58 6.31 -1.41
CA THR A 33 -10.59 6.72 -0.41
C THR A 33 -9.21 6.18 -0.77
N MET A 34 -9.08 4.87 -0.95
CA MET A 34 -7.79 4.25 -1.23
C MET A 34 -7.18 4.78 -2.53
N LEU A 35 -7.95 4.98 -3.59
CA LEU A 35 -7.45 5.53 -4.86
C LEU A 35 -7.00 6.99 -4.74
N ILE A 36 -7.79 7.86 -4.10
CA ILE A 36 -7.43 9.28 -3.92
C ILE A 36 -6.15 9.38 -3.09
N PHE A 37 -6.13 8.72 -1.93
CA PHE A 37 -5.02 8.86 -0.98
C PHE A 37 -3.77 8.10 -1.42
N SER A 38 -3.89 6.94 -2.07
CA SER A 38 -2.72 6.28 -2.68
C SER A 38 -2.18 7.04 -3.90
N GLY A 39 -3.05 7.72 -4.66
CA GLY A 39 -2.64 8.68 -5.69
C GLY A 39 -1.84 9.84 -5.11
N LEU A 40 -2.27 10.41 -3.98
CA LEU A 40 -1.50 11.43 -3.25
C LEU A 40 -0.16 10.87 -2.73
N GLY A 41 -0.16 9.64 -2.22
CA GLY A 41 1.05 8.91 -1.84
C GLY A 41 2.04 8.78 -2.99
N SER A 42 1.54 8.39 -4.17
CA SER A 42 2.32 8.31 -5.39
C SER A 42 2.89 9.66 -5.81
N PHE A 43 2.11 10.75 -5.75
CA PHE A 43 2.62 12.09 -6.00
C PHE A 43 3.72 12.51 -5.00
N LEU A 44 3.59 12.12 -3.73
CA LEU A 44 4.56 12.41 -2.68
C LEU A 44 5.85 11.58 -2.81
N SER A 45 5.87 10.50 -3.59
CA SER A 45 7.03 9.61 -3.74
C SER A 45 8.29 10.37 -4.16
N VAL A 46 8.15 11.38 -5.02
CA VAL A 46 9.24 12.20 -5.53
C VAL A 46 10.05 12.85 -4.40
N ARG A 47 9.40 13.21 -3.28
CA ARG A 47 10.07 13.80 -2.11
C ARG A 47 10.92 12.79 -1.34
N PHE A 48 10.62 11.50 -1.49
CA PHE A 48 11.30 10.39 -0.84
C PHE A 48 12.31 9.67 -1.75
N ALA A 49 12.46 10.11 -3.01
CA ALA A 49 13.37 9.53 -4.01
C ALA A 49 14.85 9.46 -3.56
N ARG A 50 15.27 10.30 -2.60
CA ARG A 50 16.63 10.28 -2.03
C ARG A 50 16.89 9.11 -1.08
N ALA A 51 15.86 8.54 -0.48
CA ALA A 51 15.95 7.44 0.48
C ALA A 51 14.79 6.45 0.29
N PRO A 52 14.67 5.83 -0.89
CA PRO A 52 13.47 5.10 -1.28
C PRO A 52 13.27 3.85 -0.40
N GLY A 53 14.34 3.14 -0.04
CA GLY A 53 14.26 1.99 0.88
C GLY A 53 13.74 2.36 2.28
N ARG A 54 14.12 3.54 2.80
CA ARG A 54 13.60 4.03 4.09
C ARG A 54 12.12 4.36 4.00
N ALA A 55 11.67 4.96 2.90
CA ALA A 55 10.26 5.25 2.68
C ALA A 55 9.41 3.97 2.58
N VAL A 56 9.92 2.94 1.89
CA VAL A 56 9.25 1.64 1.83
C VAL A 56 9.21 0.97 3.21
N ALA A 57 10.30 1.00 3.97
CA ALA A 57 10.31 0.46 5.34
C ALA A 57 9.30 1.18 6.26
N ILE A 58 9.22 2.51 6.17
CA ILE A 58 8.21 3.31 6.89
C ILE A 58 6.80 2.89 6.46
N ALA A 59 6.56 2.71 5.15
CA ALA A 59 5.26 2.26 4.67
C ALA A 59 4.87 0.90 5.27
N VAL A 60 5.79 -0.06 5.32
CA VAL A 60 5.53 -1.36 5.95
C VAL A 60 5.20 -1.21 7.44
N VAL A 61 5.96 -0.40 8.17
CA VAL A 61 5.71 -0.17 9.61
C VAL A 61 4.34 0.48 9.82
N VAL A 62 3.99 1.50 9.04
CA VAL A 62 2.68 2.17 9.13
C VAL A 62 1.54 1.22 8.78
N ILE A 63 1.68 0.40 7.74
CA ILE A 63 0.69 -0.63 7.39
C ILE A 63 0.52 -1.65 8.51
N ALA A 64 1.62 -2.12 9.11
CA ALA A 64 1.58 -3.06 10.22
C ALA A 64 0.94 -2.47 11.48
N LEU A 65 1.27 -1.22 11.82
CA LEU A 65 0.64 -0.51 12.95
C LEU A 65 -0.84 -0.26 12.70
N TRP A 66 -1.21 0.13 11.47
CA TRP A 66 -2.60 0.29 11.07
C TRP A 66 -3.38 -1.03 11.20
N ALA A 67 -2.81 -2.12 10.70
CA ALA A 67 -3.40 -3.45 10.80
C ALA A 67 -3.59 -3.90 12.26
N ALA A 68 -2.58 -3.69 13.11
CA ALA A 68 -2.68 -3.96 14.54
C ALA A 68 -3.78 -3.11 15.20
N GLY A 69 -3.86 -1.82 14.85
CA GLY A 69 -4.92 -0.92 15.33
C GLY A 69 -6.32 -1.38 14.91
N MET A 70 -6.51 -1.81 13.66
CA MET A 70 -7.78 -2.33 13.18
C MET A 70 -8.23 -3.59 13.94
N LEU A 71 -7.29 -4.48 14.29
CA LEU A 71 -7.57 -5.69 15.07
C LEU A 71 -7.92 -5.40 16.52
N LEU A 72 -7.27 -4.42 17.15
CA LEU A 72 -7.52 -4.03 18.53
C LEU A 72 -8.85 -3.28 18.70
N LEU A 73 -9.23 -2.48 17.71
CA LEU A 73 -10.42 -1.63 17.75
C LEU A 73 -11.70 -2.35 17.29
N GLU A 74 -11.62 -3.61 16.82
CA GLU A 74 -12.80 -4.37 16.37
C GLU A 74 -14.00 -4.38 17.35
N PRO A 75 -13.79 -4.52 18.68
CA PRO A 75 -14.91 -4.53 19.64
C PRO A 75 -15.62 -3.18 19.75
N GLU A 76 -14.90 -2.07 19.58
CA GLU A 76 -15.41 -0.71 19.77
C GLU A 76 -16.23 -0.23 18.57
N VAL A 77 -15.92 -0.75 17.37
CA VAL A 77 -16.64 -0.43 16.12
C VAL A 77 -18.11 -0.88 16.19
N LEU A 78 -18.41 -1.95 16.93
CA LEU A 78 -19.78 -2.44 17.14
C LEU A 78 -20.64 -1.47 18.00
N GLY A 79 -20.01 -0.63 18.83
CA GLY A 79 -20.69 0.38 19.64
C GLY A 79 -21.19 1.59 18.85
N LEU A 80 -20.77 1.74 17.58
CA LEU A 80 -21.10 2.89 16.74
C LEU A 80 -22.39 2.73 15.94
N GLY A 81 -23.17 1.67 16.17
CA GLY A 81 -24.42 1.39 15.43
C GLY A 81 -25.46 2.52 15.52
N GLY A 82 -25.45 3.32 16.59
CA GLY A 82 -26.33 4.49 16.76
C GLY A 82 -25.84 5.78 16.09
N ALA A 83 -24.64 5.80 15.51
CA ALA A 83 -24.06 7.00 14.91
C ALA A 83 -24.67 7.31 13.52
N SER A 84 -24.69 8.60 13.16
CA SER A 84 -25.14 9.03 11.83
C SER A 84 -24.27 8.42 10.73
N TYR A 85 -24.86 8.18 9.55
CA TYR A 85 -24.13 7.63 8.41
C TYR A 85 -22.89 8.46 8.05
N GLY A 86 -23.03 9.80 8.06
CA GLY A 86 -21.92 10.71 7.76
C GLY A 86 -20.74 10.58 8.73
N LEU A 87 -20.99 10.36 10.02
CA LEU A 87 -19.93 10.13 11.00
C LEU A 87 -19.23 8.80 10.74
N ARG A 88 -19.98 7.72 10.51
CA ARG A 88 -19.44 6.40 10.21
C ARG A 88 -18.59 6.41 8.93
N ALA A 89 -19.08 7.05 7.87
CA ALA A 89 -18.33 7.24 6.63
C ALA A 89 -17.06 8.07 6.86
N GLY A 90 -17.14 9.17 7.62
CA GLY A 90 -15.98 9.99 7.98
C GLY A 90 -14.91 9.21 8.73
N LEU A 91 -15.29 8.30 9.64
CA LEU A 91 -14.36 7.43 10.36
C LEU A 91 -13.67 6.43 9.44
N VAL A 92 -14.37 5.84 8.47
CA VAL A 92 -13.77 4.97 7.44
C VAL A 92 -12.72 5.74 6.65
N VAL A 93 -13.05 6.94 6.19
CA VAL A 93 -12.11 7.79 5.44
C VAL A 93 -10.90 8.14 6.30
N LEU A 94 -11.12 8.57 7.54
CA LEU A 94 -10.05 8.96 8.47
C LEU A 94 -9.11 7.79 8.79
N ALA A 95 -9.66 6.58 8.95
CA ALA A 95 -8.88 5.38 9.21
C ALA A 95 -8.05 4.95 7.98
N LEU A 96 -8.61 5.06 6.78
CA LEU A 96 -7.97 4.57 5.54
C LEU A 96 -7.04 5.59 4.88
N ALA A 97 -7.30 6.88 5.00
CA ALA A 97 -6.50 7.93 4.39
C ALA A 97 -4.99 7.82 4.66
N PRO A 98 -4.52 7.76 5.92
CA PRO A 98 -3.08 7.74 6.20
C PRO A 98 -2.39 6.48 5.68
N VAL A 99 -3.02 5.30 5.86
CA VAL A 99 -2.46 4.04 5.38
C VAL A 99 -2.43 4.00 3.84
N SER A 100 -3.45 4.54 3.19
CA SER A 100 -3.53 4.60 1.72
C SER A 100 -2.44 5.48 1.12
N ILE A 101 -2.11 6.61 1.76
CA ILE A 101 -0.98 7.47 1.36
C ILE A 101 0.32 6.68 1.38
N VAL A 102 0.65 6.00 2.48
CA VAL A 102 1.92 5.28 2.56
C VAL A 102 1.96 4.06 1.65
N MET A 103 0.82 3.40 1.41
CA MET A 103 0.70 2.28 0.47
C MET A 103 0.97 2.69 -0.98
N GLY A 104 0.74 3.96 -1.34
CA GLY A 104 1.00 4.51 -2.66
C GLY A 104 2.48 4.82 -2.96
N LEU A 105 3.35 4.86 -1.94
CA LEU A 105 4.77 5.20 -2.09
C LEU A 105 5.63 4.13 -2.81
N PRO A 106 5.52 2.82 -2.48
CA PRO A 106 6.55 1.86 -2.91
C PRO A 106 6.62 1.60 -4.41
N PHE A 107 5.48 1.65 -5.12
CA PHE A 107 5.43 1.32 -6.54
C PHE A 107 6.15 2.38 -7.40
N PRO A 108 5.85 3.69 -7.30
CA PRO A 108 6.60 4.74 -7.99
C PRO A 108 8.08 4.77 -7.59
N LEU A 109 8.41 4.62 -6.30
CA LEU A 109 9.79 4.60 -5.82
C LEU A 109 10.60 3.43 -6.40
N GLY A 110 9.97 2.27 -6.63
CA GLY A 110 10.59 1.13 -7.30
C GLY A 110 10.83 1.40 -8.78
N LEU A 111 9.86 2.02 -9.46
CA LEU A 111 9.97 2.37 -10.88
C LEU A 111 11.04 3.44 -11.14
N GLU A 112 11.19 4.43 -10.25
CA GLU A 112 12.22 5.48 -10.41
C GLU A 112 13.66 4.92 -10.39
N GLN A 113 13.88 3.77 -9.76
CA GLN A 113 15.19 3.12 -9.71
C GLN A 113 15.56 2.39 -11.01
N GLU A 114 14.58 2.06 -11.85
CA GLU A 114 14.77 1.30 -13.08
C GLU A 114 14.22 2.07 -14.28
N ARG A 115 15.13 2.60 -15.11
CA ARG A 115 14.78 3.43 -16.26
C ARG A 115 14.54 2.64 -17.54
N SER A 116 14.70 1.31 -17.50
CA SER A 116 14.46 0.44 -18.65
C SER A 116 12.96 0.39 -19.01
N LYS A 117 12.64 0.76 -20.26
CA LYS A 117 11.27 0.66 -20.81
C LYS A 117 10.73 -0.76 -20.75
N PHE A 118 11.59 -1.77 -20.90
CA PHE A 118 11.21 -3.18 -20.81
C PHE A 118 10.74 -3.55 -19.40
N PHE A 119 11.47 -3.09 -18.37
CA PHE A 119 11.11 -3.35 -16.98
C PHE A 119 9.79 -2.66 -16.61
N LEU A 120 9.57 -1.44 -17.10
CA LEU A 120 8.32 -0.72 -16.85
C LEU A 120 7.10 -1.50 -17.38
N ALA A 121 7.17 -2.03 -18.61
CA ALA A 121 6.10 -2.86 -19.17
C ALA A 121 5.84 -4.12 -18.34
N TRP A 122 6.91 -4.79 -17.88
CA TRP A 122 6.80 -5.96 -17.00
C TRP A 122 6.21 -5.63 -15.63
N ALA A 123 6.61 -4.52 -15.02
CA ALA A 123 6.12 -4.09 -13.71
C ALA A 123 4.60 -3.84 -13.75
N TRP A 124 4.10 -3.17 -14.80
CA TRP A 124 2.66 -2.99 -15.02
C TRP A 124 1.95 -4.31 -15.35
N GLY A 125 2.54 -5.16 -16.19
CA GLY A 125 1.98 -6.47 -16.54
C GLY A 125 1.81 -7.39 -15.32
N LEU A 126 2.83 -7.47 -14.47
CA LEU A 126 2.77 -8.24 -13.21
C LEU A 126 1.76 -7.63 -12.23
N ASN A 127 1.69 -6.30 -12.12
CA ASN A 127 0.71 -5.64 -11.28
C ASN A 127 -0.73 -6.02 -11.69
N GLY A 128 -1.03 -5.98 -13.00
CA GLY A 128 -2.31 -6.43 -13.54
C GLY A 128 -2.58 -7.91 -13.29
N ALA A 129 -1.61 -8.78 -13.56
CA ALA A 129 -1.76 -10.23 -13.35
C ALA A 129 -2.03 -10.58 -11.88
N PHE A 130 -1.27 -10.01 -10.94
CA PHE A 130 -1.51 -10.21 -9.51
C PHE A 130 -2.85 -9.63 -9.05
N SER A 131 -3.36 -8.60 -9.72
CA SER A 131 -4.68 -8.05 -9.40
C SER A 131 -5.82 -9.02 -9.71
N VAL A 132 -5.72 -9.74 -10.83
CA VAL A 132 -6.67 -10.81 -11.19
C VAL A 132 -6.61 -11.96 -10.19
N VAL A 133 -5.41 -12.34 -9.75
CA VAL A 133 -5.19 -13.45 -8.80
C VAL A 133 -5.60 -13.08 -7.36
N ALA A 134 -5.55 -11.79 -6.99
CA ALA A 134 -5.82 -11.35 -5.63
C ALA A 134 -7.22 -11.73 -5.14
N THR A 135 -8.26 -11.46 -5.92
CA THR A 135 -9.65 -11.71 -5.53
C THR A 135 -9.94 -13.18 -5.22
N PRO A 136 -9.65 -14.16 -6.11
CA PRO A 136 -9.88 -15.57 -5.80
C PRO A 136 -9.00 -16.06 -4.63
N LEU A 137 -7.77 -15.57 -4.51
CA LEU A 137 -6.89 -15.95 -3.39
C LEU A 137 -7.39 -15.40 -2.05
N ALA A 138 -7.84 -14.14 -2.01
CA ALA A 138 -8.45 -13.54 -0.83
C ALA A 138 -9.73 -14.29 -0.43
N ASN A 139 -10.58 -14.66 -1.40
CA ASN A 139 -11.77 -15.46 -1.13
C ASN A 139 -11.45 -16.84 -0.53
N LEU A 140 -10.38 -17.50 -0.99
CA LEU A 140 -9.92 -18.76 -0.41
C LEU A 140 -9.48 -18.58 1.05
N LEU A 141 -8.62 -17.58 1.30
CA LEU A 141 -8.13 -17.25 2.64
C LEU A 141 -9.28 -16.89 3.59
N LEU A 142 -10.21 -16.05 3.13
CA LEU A 142 -11.37 -15.63 3.92
C LEU A 142 -12.24 -16.81 4.34
N ARG A 143 -12.41 -17.81 3.47
CA ARG A 143 -13.23 -19.00 3.77
C ARG A 143 -12.55 -20.02 4.67
N GLN A 144 -11.24 -20.18 4.55
CA GLN A 144 -10.50 -21.21 5.31
C GLN A 144 -10.00 -20.69 6.66
N GLU A 145 -9.42 -19.49 6.67
CA GLU A 145 -8.67 -18.94 7.81
C GLU A 145 -9.28 -17.61 8.32
N GLY A 146 -10.27 -17.06 7.60
CA GLY A 146 -10.95 -15.83 7.96
C GLY A 146 -10.22 -14.55 7.51
N LEU A 147 -10.77 -13.42 7.93
CA LEU A 147 -10.37 -12.09 7.47
C LEU A 147 -8.94 -11.70 7.94
N HIS A 148 -8.49 -12.27 9.07
CA HIS A 148 -7.18 -12.00 9.66
C HIS A 148 -6.05 -12.56 8.79
N ALA A 149 -6.28 -13.69 8.10
CA ALA A 149 -5.31 -14.26 7.18
C ALA A 149 -5.09 -13.40 5.94
N VAL A 150 -6.14 -12.74 5.45
CA VAL A 150 -6.05 -11.77 4.34
C VAL A 150 -5.18 -10.58 4.77
N LEU A 151 -5.42 -10.04 5.97
CA LEU A 151 -4.62 -8.94 6.53
C LEU A 151 -3.15 -9.33 6.74
N GLY A 152 -2.91 -10.51 7.33
CA GLY A 152 -1.55 -11.06 7.50
C GLY A 152 -0.83 -11.28 6.18
N GLY A 153 -1.53 -11.79 5.17
CA GLY A 153 -1.04 -11.93 3.80
C GLY A 153 -0.63 -10.58 3.19
N ALA A 154 -1.40 -9.52 3.46
CA ALA A 154 -1.05 -8.19 2.97
C ALA A 154 0.26 -7.66 3.58
N ILE A 155 0.39 -7.77 4.90
CA ILE A 155 1.61 -7.38 5.63
C ILE A 155 2.81 -8.17 5.11
N LEU A 156 2.65 -9.48 4.90
CA LEU A 156 3.69 -10.34 4.34
C LEU A 156 4.12 -9.85 2.95
N MET A 157 3.17 -9.54 2.05
CA MET A 157 3.48 -9.06 0.70
C MET A 157 4.19 -7.70 0.70
N TYR A 158 3.83 -6.80 1.62
CA TYR A 158 4.53 -5.52 1.80
C TYR A 158 5.92 -5.71 2.43
N GLY A 159 6.06 -6.63 3.39
CA GLY A 159 7.35 -7.01 3.98
C GLY A 159 8.32 -7.58 2.95
N ILE A 160 7.85 -8.51 2.10
CA ILE A 160 8.64 -9.05 0.97
C ILE A 160 9.07 -7.92 0.02
N ALA A 161 8.19 -6.94 -0.24
CA ALA A 161 8.53 -5.80 -1.08
C ALA A 161 9.63 -4.92 -0.47
N ALA A 162 9.64 -4.73 0.86
CA ALA A 162 10.70 -4.00 1.55
C ALA A 162 12.03 -4.76 1.56
N LEU A 163 12.00 -6.08 1.79
CA LEU A 163 13.20 -6.93 1.79
C LEU A 163 13.82 -7.08 0.39
N SER A 164 12.97 -7.14 -0.64
CA SER A 164 13.40 -7.21 -2.04
C SER A 164 13.72 -5.83 -2.63
N PHE A 165 13.56 -4.74 -1.86
CA PHE A 165 13.71 -3.40 -2.38
C PHE A 165 15.18 -3.14 -2.75
N PRO A 166 15.49 -2.69 -3.98
CA PRO A 166 16.87 -2.57 -4.40
C PRO A 166 17.60 -1.52 -3.55
N ALA A 167 18.86 -1.84 -3.20
CA ALA A 167 19.73 -0.87 -2.54
C ALA A 167 19.87 0.36 -3.44
N PRO A 168 19.83 1.59 -2.89
CA PRO A 168 19.90 2.81 -3.69
C PRO A 168 21.19 2.77 -4.53
N ARG A 169 21.04 2.74 -5.86
CA ARG A 169 22.17 2.93 -6.77
C ARG A 169 22.73 4.32 -6.49
N ARG A 170 23.80 4.40 -5.70
CA ARG A 170 24.62 5.61 -5.59
C ARG A 170 24.95 6.00 -7.02
N ILE A 171 24.55 7.19 -7.44
CA ILE A 171 25.05 7.83 -8.66
C ILE A 171 26.55 8.10 -8.42
N GLN A 172 27.36 7.05 -8.45
CA GLN A 172 28.81 7.10 -8.29
C GLN A 172 29.49 7.49 -9.62
N VAL A 173 28.74 7.51 -10.71
CA VAL A 173 29.26 7.80 -12.05
C VAL A 173 29.69 9.27 -12.18
N TRP A 174 28.94 10.23 -11.64
CA TRP A 174 29.29 11.65 -11.80
C TRP A 174 30.51 12.09 -10.95
N LEU A 175 30.67 11.55 -9.76
CA LEU A 175 31.82 11.86 -8.89
C LEU A 175 33.11 11.18 -9.36
N SER A 176 33.03 10.00 -10.01
CA SER A 176 34.22 9.34 -10.58
C SER A 176 34.72 10.03 -11.85
N PHE A 177 33.83 10.63 -12.65
CA PHE A 177 34.22 11.45 -13.80
C PHE A 177 34.96 12.72 -13.37
N MET A 178 34.46 13.47 -12.38
CA MET A 178 35.14 14.69 -11.89
C MET A 178 36.47 14.40 -11.18
N LYS A 179 36.61 13.25 -10.52
CA LYS A 179 37.87 12.86 -9.87
C LYS A 179 38.95 12.43 -10.86
N ARG A 180 38.59 11.95 -12.06
CA ARG A 180 39.55 11.56 -13.11
C ARG A 180 40.06 12.76 -13.90
N SER A 181 39.27 13.82 -14.08
CA SER A 181 39.71 15.05 -14.75
C SER A 181 40.67 15.89 -13.89
N ALA A 182 40.52 15.87 -12.55
CA ALA A 182 41.36 16.65 -11.64
C ALA A 182 42.73 16.00 -11.32
N VAL A 183 42.98 14.76 -11.76
CA VAL A 183 44.27 14.05 -11.61
C VAL A 183 45.06 14.05 -12.92
N ALA A 184 44.46 14.55 -14.00
CA ALA A 184 45.06 14.64 -15.32
C ALA A 184 45.64 16.05 -15.64
N GLU A 185 45.62 16.96 -14.66
CA GLU A 185 46.34 18.25 -14.65
C GLU A 185 47.45 18.19 -13.60
#